data_AF-A0ABD0PMC4-F1
#
_entry.id   AF-A0ABD0PMC4-F1
#
_cell.length_a   1.000
_cell.length_b   1.000
_cell.length_c   1.000
_cell.angle_alpha   90.00
_cell.angle_beta   90.00
_cell.angle_gamma   90.00
#
_symmetry.space_group_name_H-M   'P 1'
#
loop_
_entity.id
_entity.type
_entity.pdbx_description
1 polymer ?
#
loop_
_entity_poly.entity_id
_entity_poly.type
_entity_poly.pdbx_seq_one_letter_code
_entity_poly.pdbx_strand_id
1 'polypeptide(L)' 'NSAPAPVPDPPPHPPALGVALRSSGNQRCCDCGEAEPRWASVNLGITMCIECSGIH' A
#
# COMPACT_ATOMS: atom_id res chain seq x y z
N ASN A 1 32.99 25.07 -11.76
CA ASN A 1 31.64 24.78 -11.25
C ASN A 1 30.91 23.89 -12.23
N SER A 2 30.99 22.58 -12.04
CA SER A 2 30.20 21.62 -12.83
C SER A 2 28.95 21.30 -12.04
N ALA A 3 27.78 21.62 -12.59
CA ALA A 3 26.50 21.21 -12.01
C ALA A 3 26.38 19.68 -12.07
N PRO A 4 25.79 19.03 -11.05
CA PRO A 4 25.52 17.60 -11.10
C PRO A 4 24.56 17.28 -12.25
N ALA A 5 24.80 16.16 -12.94
CA ALA A 5 23.92 15.66 -13.99
C ALA A 5 22.51 15.35 -13.43
N PRO A 6 21.44 15.51 -14.23
CA PRO A 6 20.10 15.15 -13.83
C PRO A 6 20.02 13.64 -13.55
N VAL A 7 19.50 13.28 -12.38
CA VAL A 7 19.20 11.89 -12.02
C VAL A 7 18.00 11.42 -12.85
N PRO A 8 18.04 10.23 -13.47
CA PRO A 8 16.87 9.70 -14.17
C PRO A 8 15.72 9.46 -13.20
N ASP A 9 14.49 9.71 -13.66
CA ASP A 9 13.30 9.42 -12.88
C ASP A 9 13.24 7.94 -12.50
N PRO A 10 12.83 7.60 -11.26
CA PRO A 10 12.64 6.21 -10.88
C PRO A 10 11.56 5.55 -11.74
N PRO A 11 11.67 4.24 -12.02
CA PRO A 11 10.65 3.53 -12.79
C PRO A 11 9.29 3.60 -12.08
N PRO A 12 8.17 3.57 -12.82
CA PRO A 12 6.85 3.61 -12.21
C PRO A 12 6.65 2.37 -11.32
N HIS A 13 6.39 2.61 -10.04
CA HIS A 13 6.06 1.54 -9.09
C HIS A 13 4.57 1.22 -9.16
N PRO A 14 4.17 -0.06 -9.13
CA PRO A 14 2.76 -0.42 -9.05
C PRO A 14 2.15 0.12 -7.73
N PRO A 15 0.85 0.45 -7.72
CA PRO A 15 0.18 0.88 -6.49
C PRO A 15 0.37 -0.17 -5.39
N ALA A 16 0.89 0.27 -4.23
CA ALA A 16 1.19 -0.63 -3.11
C ALA A 16 -0.03 -1.44 -2.67
N LEU A 17 -1.21 -0.83 -2.67
CA LEU A 17 -2.48 -1.52 -2.40
C LEU A 17 -2.74 -2.65 -3.40
N GLY A 18 -2.57 -2.39 -4.70
CA GLY A 18 -2.77 -3.41 -5.73
C GLY A 18 -1.80 -4.59 -5.58
N VAL A 19 -0.60 -4.35 -5.04
CA VAL A 19 0.35 -5.41 -4.68
C VAL A 19 -0.12 -6.19 -3.46
N ALA A 20 -0.52 -5.50 -2.40
CA ALA A 20 -0.95 -6.12 -1.15
C ALA A 20 -2.19 -7.00 -1.33
N LEU A 21 -3.15 -6.58 -2.17
CA LEU A 21 -4.39 -7.32 -2.45
C LEU A 21 -4.19 -8.65 -3.18
N ARG A 22 -3.02 -8.88 -3.80
CA ARG A 22 -2.70 -10.17 -4.45
C ARG A 22 -2.37 -11.28 -3.45
N SER A 23 -2.02 -10.91 -2.22
CA SER A 23 -1.73 -11.88 -1.17
C SER A 23 -3.01 -12.52 -0.65
N SER A 24 -2.96 -13.84 -0.45
CA SER A 24 -4.08 -14.56 0.19
C SER A 24 -4.36 -13.99 1.57
N GLY A 25 -5.63 -13.77 1.89
CA GLY A 25 -6.06 -13.17 3.16
C GLY A 25 -6.21 -11.64 3.14
N ASN A 26 -5.53 -10.95 2.22
CA ASN A 26 -5.56 -9.48 2.12
C ASN A 26 -6.79 -8.94 1.35
N GLN A 27 -7.79 -9.78 1.09
CA GLN A 27 -9.06 -9.34 0.49
C GLN A 27 -10.06 -8.85 1.54
N ARG A 28 -9.67 -8.87 2.82
CA ARG A 28 -10.49 -8.42 3.95
C ARG A 28 -9.69 -7.51 4.87
N CYS A 29 -10.37 -6.62 5.56
CA CYS A 29 -9.81 -5.78 6.60
C CYS A 29 -9.28 -6.66 7.75
N CYS A 30 -8.07 -6.36 8.23
CA CYS A 30 -7.47 -7.11 9.33
C CYS A 30 -8.21 -6.98 10.67
N ASP A 31 -8.96 -5.89 10.88
CA ASP A 31 -9.59 -5.61 12.17
C ASP A 31 -11.06 -6.03 12.19
N CYS A 32 -11.86 -5.53 11.26
CA CYS A 32 -13.30 -5.78 11.22
C CYS A 32 -13.70 -6.93 10.28
N GLY A 33 -12.78 -7.40 9.44
CA GLY A 33 -13.06 -8.44 8.45
C GLY A 33 -13.91 -7.98 7.27
N GLU A 34 -14.18 -6.68 7.09
CA GLU A 34 -14.93 -6.24 5.92
C GLU A 34 -14.20 -6.50 4.60
N ALA A 35 -14.95 -6.75 3.54
CA ALA A 35 -14.38 -6.98 2.21
C ALA A 35 -13.79 -5.69 1.60
N GLU A 36 -13.03 -5.85 0.51
CA GLU A 36 -12.49 -4.73 -0.29
C GLU A 36 -11.73 -3.66 0.52
N PRO A 37 -10.67 -4.04 1.26
CA PRO A 37 -9.89 -3.05 1.99
C PRO A 37 -9.27 -2.02 1.03
N ARG A 38 -9.26 -0.75 1.45
CA ARG A 38 -8.84 0.40 0.62
C ARG A 38 -7.49 0.97 1.06
N TRP A 39 -6.93 0.46 2.14
CA TRP A 39 -5.64 0.83 2.68
C TRP A 39 -4.76 -0.39 2.93
N ALA A 40 -3.44 -0.22 2.91
CA ALA A 40 -2.48 -1.27 3.21
C ALA A 40 -1.27 -0.74 3.99
N SER A 41 -0.87 -1.46 5.02
CA SER A 41 0.42 -1.26 5.69
C SER A 41 1.44 -2.19 5.05
N VAL A 42 2.33 -1.62 4.22
CA VAL A 42 3.36 -2.40 3.52
C VAL A 42 4.32 -3.07 4.50
N ASN A 43 4.66 -2.38 5.58
CA ASN A 43 5.61 -2.87 6.58
C ASN A 43 5.07 -4.07 7.37
N LEU A 44 3.75 -4.11 7.59
CA LEU A 44 3.07 -5.16 8.35
C LEU A 44 2.47 -6.25 7.45
N GLY A 45 2.36 -5.98 6.14
CA GLY A 45 1.77 -6.92 5.18
C GLY A 45 0.24 -7.05 5.28
N ILE A 46 -0.44 -6.11 5.95
CA ILE A 46 -1.88 -6.13 6.19
C ILE A 46 -2.66 -5.14 5.32
N THR A 47 -3.95 -5.40 5.16
CA THR A 47 -4.91 -4.53 4.49
C THR A 47 -6.04 -4.12 5.43
N MET A 48 -6.52 -2.88 5.32
CA MET A 48 -7.49 -2.30 6.24
C MET A 48 -8.57 -1.51 5.47
N CYS A 49 -9.79 -1.46 6.01
CA CYS A 49 -10.83 -0.55 5.51
C CYS A 49 -10.54 0.89 5.95
N ILE A 50 -11.24 1.86 5.36
CA ILE A 50 -11.00 3.28 5.66
C ILE A 50 -11.36 3.60 7.11
N GLU A 51 -12.43 3.00 7.62
CA GLU A 51 -12.95 3.22 8.97
C GLU A 51 -11.94 2.76 10.02
N CYS A 52 -11.43 1.53 9.92
CA CYS A 52 -10.41 1.01 10.83
C CYS A 52 -9.10 1.80 10.69
N SER A 53 -8.76 2.25 9.46
CA SER A 53 -7.57 3.07 9.25
C SER A 53 -7.63 4.47 9.84
N GLY A 54 -8.81 4.98 10.15
CA GLY A 54 -8.96 6.27 10.82
C GLY A 54 -8.81 6.20 12.35
N ILE A 55 -8.86 4.99 12.92
CA ILE A 55 -8.79 4.75 14.37
C ILE A 55 -7.36 4.38 14.79
N HIS A 56 -6.64 3.68 13.91
CA HIS A 56 -5.23 3.34 14.06
C HIS A 56 -4.30 4.47 13.57
#